data_AF-A0A371PCA8-F1
#
_entry.id   AF-A0A371PCA8-F1
#
_cell.length_a   1.000
_cell.length_b   1.000
_cell.length_c   1.000
_cell.angle_alpha   90.00
_cell.angle_beta   90.00
_cell.angle_gamma   90.00
#
_symmetry.space_group_name_H-M   'P 1'
#
loop_
_entity.id
_entity.type
_entity.pdbx_description
1 polymer ?
#
loop_
_entity_poly.entity_id
_entity_poly.type
_entity_poly.pdbx_seq_one_letter_code
_entity_poly.pdbx_strand_id
1 'polypeptide(L)'
;MRLNKYPGLCAACGIAVAIAAGRLIGLPGRWQTVCAGCTPTPPPRGDHPGWHVAPLASLDFETTGIDPATDRVLSYALLGDRGTDLCGLIDAGVEIPAASAAVHGLTAEALVGAPKPPEAIAGIVAWVQDLIDREIGLVVYNAAYDLTMLRAEAERWGVEQPDWNRLLVVDPFVIDWGIQRGELGPRRLTDVAAYYGVALDNAHDASADARAARDIADEIGMRHPAVAAGTLADLMIRQRSWFADRADDWNAYARRVGRTLDDPAGWPLAAVAAPAVMA
;
A
#
# COMPACT_ATOMS: atom_id res chain seq x y z
N MET A 1 -0.78 6.78 -13.81
CA MET A 1 -0.36 6.95 -15.23
C MET A 1 0.57 8.16 -15.38
N ARG A 2 1.66 8.07 -16.15
CA ARG A 2 2.61 9.17 -16.34
C ARG A 2 2.30 10.00 -17.58
N LEU A 3 2.73 11.27 -17.62
CA LEU A 3 2.69 12.08 -18.85
C LEU A 3 3.64 11.50 -19.91
N ASN A 4 3.26 11.63 -21.19
CA ASN A 4 4.13 11.24 -22.30
C ASN A 4 5.31 12.22 -22.44
N LYS A 5 6.52 11.67 -22.51
CA LYS A 5 7.77 12.44 -22.63
C LYS A 5 8.07 12.89 -24.05
N TYR A 6 7.55 12.16 -25.03
CA TYR A 6 7.81 12.38 -26.46
C TYR A 6 6.48 12.58 -27.20
N PRO A 7 6.46 13.36 -28.29
CA PRO A 7 5.28 13.44 -29.13
C PRO A 7 5.06 12.08 -29.82
N GLY A 8 3.82 11.79 -30.19
CA GLY A 8 3.48 10.54 -30.85
C GLY A 8 2.03 10.49 -31.31
N LEU A 9 1.57 9.31 -31.70
CA LEU A 9 0.16 9.06 -32.01
C LEU A 9 -0.50 8.36 -30.83
N CYS A 10 -1.77 8.69 -30.58
CA CYS A 10 -2.59 7.96 -29.63
C CYS A 10 -2.77 6.51 -30.11
N ALA A 11 -2.42 5.54 -29.26
CA ALA A 11 -2.55 4.12 -29.58
C ALA A 11 -4.00 3.67 -29.79
N ALA A 12 -4.98 4.41 -29.25
CA ALA A 12 -6.40 4.07 -29.35
C ALA A 12 -7.11 4.70 -30.57
N CYS A 13 -6.80 5.96 -30.90
CA CYS A 13 -7.54 6.73 -31.91
C CYS A 13 -6.67 7.34 -33.02
N GLY A 14 -5.35 7.16 -32.97
CA GLY A 14 -4.41 7.61 -34.02
C GLY A 14 -4.14 9.12 -34.08
N ILE A 15 -4.79 9.93 -33.23
CA ILE A 15 -4.61 11.39 -33.23
C ILE A 15 -3.22 11.75 -32.70
N ALA A 16 -2.61 12.80 -33.23
CA ALA A 16 -1.35 13.33 -32.74
C ALA A 16 -1.45 13.80 -31.27
N VAL A 17 -0.46 13.45 -30.47
CA VAL A 17 -0.34 13.80 -29.05
C VAL A 17 0.99 14.53 -28.87
N ALA A 18 0.92 15.80 -28.48
CA ALA A 18 2.10 16.60 -28.15
C ALA A 18 2.76 16.12 -26.84
N ILE A 19 3.98 16.58 -26.57
CA ILE A 19 4.68 16.32 -25.30
C ILE A 19 3.78 16.77 -24.15
N ALA A 20 3.66 15.92 -23.12
CA ALA A 20 2.85 16.15 -21.92
C ALA A 20 1.32 16.33 -22.16
N ALA A 21 0.81 16.14 -23.38
CA ALA A 21 -0.62 16.27 -23.69
C ALA A 21 -1.41 14.96 -23.54
N GLY A 22 -0.74 13.82 -23.31
CA GLY A 22 -1.34 12.51 -23.14
C GLY A 22 -0.86 11.78 -21.89
N ARG A 23 -1.12 10.47 -21.85
CA ARG A 23 -0.66 9.55 -20.80
C ARG A 23 0.08 8.36 -21.39
N LEU A 24 1.06 7.85 -20.64
CA LEU A 24 1.71 6.57 -20.88
C LEU A 24 1.01 5.48 -20.08
N ILE A 25 0.56 4.46 -20.80
CA ILE A 25 -0.02 3.22 -20.28
C ILE A 25 0.80 2.03 -20.81
N GLY A 26 0.60 0.87 -20.22
CA GLY A 26 1.26 -0.38 -20.59
C GLY A 26 2.26 -0.85 -19.53
N LEU A 27 2.83 -2.02 -19.81
CA LEU A 27 3.86 -2.65 -18.99
C LEU A 27 5.26 -2.09 -19.31
N PRO A 28 6.24 -2.25 -18.40
CA PRO A 28 7.63 -1.90 -18.67
C PRO A 28 8.14 -2.51 -19.98
N GLY A 29 8.62 -1.64 -20.89
CA GLY A 29 9.12 -2.03 -22.21
C GLY A 29 8.05 -2.12 -23.31
N ARG A 30 6.77 -1.93 -22.98
CA ARG A 30 5.64 -1.93 -23.92
C ARG A 30 4.72 -0.71 -23.70
N TRP A 31 5.33 0.44 -23.41
CA TRP A 31 4.59 1.68 -23.17
C TRP A 31 3.91 2.19 -24.43
N GLN A 32 2.67 2.62 -24.28
CA GLN A 32 1.86 3.24 -25.32
C GLN A 32 1.42 4.63 -24.88
N THR A 33 1.36 5.57 -25.82
CA THR A 33 0.81 6.91 -25.57
C THR A 33 -0.68 6.91 -25.91
N VAL A 34 -1.51 7.42 -24.99
CA VAL A 34 -2.93 7.70 -25.24
C VAL A 34 -3.21 9.19 -25.06
N CYS A 35 -4.07 9.77 -25.90
CA CYS A 35 -4.48 11.16 -25.76
C CYS A 35 -5.38 11.35 -24.52
N ALA A 36 -5.62 12.59 -24.12
CA ALA A 36 -6.47 12.90 -22.96
C ALA A 36 -7.86 12.25 -23.06
N GLY A 37 -8.51 12.30 -24.23
CA GLY A 37 -9.85 11.71 -24.44
C GLY A 37 -9.89 10.18 -24.45
N CYS A 38 -8.74 9.52 -24.69
CA CYS A 38 -8.61 8.06 -24.63
C CYS A 38 -7.89 7.58 -23.36
N THR A 39 -7.62 8.48 -22.42
CA THR A 39 -7.00 8.11 -21.14
C THR A 39 -8.00 7.27 -20.35
N PRO A 40 -7.62 6.07 -19.89
CA PRO A 40 -8.50 5.24 -19.07
C PRO A 40 -9.00 6.01 -17.85
N THR A 41 -10.28 5.86 -17.55
CA THR A 41 -10.92 6.40 -16.35
C THR A 41 -11.58 5.25 -15.59
N PRO A 42 -11.66 5.33 -14.26
CA PRO A 42 -12.35 4.30 -13.50
C PRO A 42 -13.85 4.31 -13.86
N PRO A 43 -14.53 3.15 -13.79
CA PRO A 43 -15.96 3.08 -14.05
C PRO A 43 -16.75 4.00 -13.10
N PRO A 44 -17.99 4.37 -13.46
CA PRO A 44 -18.83 5.18 -12.60
C PRO A 44 -19.07 4.45 -11.26
N ARG A 45 -19.20 5.23 -10.18
CA ARG A 45 -19.65 4.68 -8.89
C ARG A 45 -21.04 4.08 -9.05
N GLY A 46 -21.29 2.99 -8.35
CA GLY A 46 -22.58 2.35 -8.19
C GLY A 46 -22.94 2.18 -6.71
N ASP A 47 -24.18 1.77 -6.48
CA ASP A 47 -24.69 1.38 -5.17
C ASP A 47 -25.01 -0.12 -5.22
N HIS A 48 -24.23 -0.92 -4.51
CA HIS A 48 -24.36 -2.37 -4.50
C HIS A 48 -23.73 -2.96 -3.23
N PRO A 49 -24.15 -4.17 -2.80
CA PRO A 49 -23.53 -4.83 -1.66
C PRO A 49 -22.09 -5.27 -1.99
N GLY A 50 -21.31 -5.56 -0.95
CA GLY A 50 -19.96 -6.12 -1.07
C GLY A 50 -19.12 -5.86 0.18
N TRP A 51 -17.85 -6.26 0.16
CA TRP A 51 -16.94 -6.06 1.30
C TRP A 51 -16.74 -4.59 1.67
N HIS A 52 -16.87 -3.68 0.71
CA HIS A 52 -16.66 -2.24 0.89
C HIS A 52 -17.73 -1.54 1.75
N VAL A 53 -18.84 -2.21 2.08
CA VAL A 53 -19.84 -1.68 3.04
C VAL A 53 -19.59 -2.16 4.47
N ALA A 54 -18.62 -3.08 4.67
CA ALA A 54 -18.21 -3.50 6.00
C ALA A 54 -17.39 -2.39 6.69
N PRO A 55 -17.31 -2.39 8.04
CA PRO A 55 -16.43 -1.46 8.75
C PRO A 55 -14.97 -1.63 8.33
N LEU A 56 -14.30 -0.53 8.01
CA LEU A 56 -12.89 -0.48 7.60
C LEU A 56 -12.10 0.50 8.47
N ALA A 57 -10.95 0.06 8.95
CA ALA A 57 -9.91 0.89 9.54
C ALA A 57 -8.71 0.97 8.58
N SER A 58 -7.78 1.90 8.77
CA SER A 58 -6.57 1.99 7.93
C SER A 58 -5.32 2.24 8.74
N LEU A 59 -4.20 1.71 8.26
CA LEU A 59 -2.88 1.85 8.87
C LEU A 59 -1.84 2.25 7.83
N ASP A 60 -0.91 3.11 8.24
CA ASP A 60 0.29 3.45 7.49
C ASP A 60 1.45 3.79 8.44
N PHE A 61 2.68 3.53 8.01
CA PHE A 61 3.90 3.86 8.75
C PHE A 61 4.87 4.70 7.92
N GLU A 62 5.56 5.61 8.59
CA GLU A 62 6.83 6.14 8.09
C GLU A 62 7.98 5.42 8.77
N THR A 63 9.01 5.07 8.02
CA THR A 63 10.10 4.21 8.49
C THR A 63 11.46 4.75 8.09
N THR A 64 12.53 4.19 8.66
CA THR A 64 13.90 4.54 8.30
C THR A 64 14.31 4.06 6.90
N GLY A 65 13.53 3.21 6.23
CA GLY A 65 13.93 2.60 4.95
C GLY A 65 12.86 1.69 4.35
N ILE A 66 13.26 0.57 3.77
CA ILE A 66 12.36 -0.33 3.01
C ILE A 66 12.58 -1.82 3.31
N ASP A 67 13.42 -2.16 4.29
CA ASP A 67 13.70 -3.53 4.71
C ASP A 67 13.14 -3.80 6.13
N PRO A 68 12.03 -4.54 6.24
CA PRO A 68 11.46 -4.90 7.55
C PRO A 68 12.39 -5.61 8.51
N ALA A 69 13.42 -6.30 8.03
CA ALA A 69 14.39 -6.95 8.91
C ALA A 69 15.24 -5.94 9.69
N THR A 70 15.60 -4.82 9.05
CA THR A 70 16.67 -3.93 9.53
C THR A 70 16.22 -2.49 9.79
N ASP A 71 15.13 -2.03 9.19
CA ASP A 71 14.58 -0.69 9.38
C ASP A 71 13.70 -0.57 10.63
N ARG A 72 13.35 0.67 10.98
CA ARG A 72 12.54 1.03 12.15
C ARG A 72 11.34 1.88 11.78
N VAL A 73 10.25 1.72 12.53
CA VAL A 73 9.08 2.61 12.45
C VAL A 73 9.37 3.92 13.19
N LEU A 74 9.06 5.05 12.56
CA LEU A 74 9.28 6.41 13.06
C LEU A 74 7.97 7.14 13.34
N SER A 75 6.92 6.86 12.58
CA SER A 75 5.57 7.34 12.85
C SER A 75 4.53 6.35 12.38
N TYR A 76 3.32 6.51 12.88
CA TYR A 76 2.19 5.68 12.53
C TYR A 76 0.90 6.49 12.49
N ALA A 77 -0.04 6.03 11.67
CA ALA A 77 -1.43 6.46 11.70
C ALA A 77 -2.34 5.23 11.74
N LEU A 78 -3.21 5.17 12.74
CA LEU A 78 -4.21 4.13 12.95
C LEU A 78 -5.59 4.80 12.88
N LEU A 79 -6.25 4.78 11.73
CA LEU A 79 -7.54 5.43 11.54
C LEU A 79 -8.66 4.41 11.74
N GLY A 80 -9.45 4.55 12.79
CA GLY A 80 -10.49 3.58 13.14
C GLY A 80 -11.71 3.60 12.20
N ASP A 81 -12.56 2.59 12.35
CA ASP A 81 -13.83 2.44 11.60
C ASP A 81 -14.86 3.53 11.93
N ARG A 82 -14.69 4.23 13.06
CA ARG A 82 -15.63 5.22 13.60
C ARG A 82 -14.97 6.57 13.94
N GLY A 83 -13.85 6.88 13.29
CA GLY A 83 -13.12 8.14 13.52
C GLY A 83 -12.36 8.19 14.85
N THR A 84 -12.12 7.03 15.47
CA THR A 84 -11.13 6.89 16.53
C THR A 84 -9.75 6.78 15.89
N ASP A 85 -9.20 7.94 15.54
CA ASP A 85 -7.92 8.05 14.85
C ASP A 85 -6.81 8.24 15.88
N LEU A 86 -5.76 7.42 15.81
CA LEU A 86 -4.56 7.54 16.63
C LEU A 86 -3.35 7.69 15.72
N CYS A 87 -2.68 8.83 15.81
CA CYS A 87 -1.42 9.07 15.13
C CYS A 87 -0.32 9.35 16.15
N GLY A 88 0.90 8.94 15.87
CA GLY A 88 2.01 9.14 16.80
C GLY A 88 3.37 9.01 16.15
N LEU A 89 4.37 9.49 16.88
CA LEU A 89 5.79 9.34 16.57
C LEU A 89 6.39 8.25 17.46
N ILE A 90 7.50 7.68 17.03
CA ILE A 90 8.29 6.69 17.76
C ILE A 90 9.76 7.13 17.74
N ASP A 91 10.36 7.28 18.91
CA ASP A 91 11.80 7.48 19.01
C ASP A 91 12.49 6.11 18.90
N ALA A 92 12.77 5.71 17.66
CA ALA A 92 13.39 4.43 17.33
C ALA A 92 14.82 4.24 17.86
N GLY A 93 15.47 5.30 18.35
CA GLY A 93 16.83 5.24 18.89
C GLY A 93 17.91 4.87 17.87
N VAL A 94 17.64 5.06 16.57
CA VAL A 94 18.58 4.82 15.46
C VAL A 94 18.73 6.08 14.60
N GLU A 95 19.81 6.13 13.82
CA GLU A 95 20.00 7.20 12.83
C GLU A 95 18.93 7.11 11.74
N ILE A 96 18.30 8.25 11.41
CA ILE A 96 17.35 8.36 10.30
C ILE A 96 18.14 8.66 9.02
N PRO A 97 18.13 7.78 8.00
CA PRO A 97 18.82 8.06 6.75
C PRO A 97 18.28 9.33 6.08
N ALA A 98 19.18 10.17 5.57
CA ALA A 98 18.81 11.43 4.92
C ALA A 98 17.86 11.24 3.71
N ALA A 99 17.96 10.10 3.02
CA ALA A 99 17.07 9.77 1.91
C ALA A 99 15.63 9.56 2.39
N SER A 100 15.43 8.91 3.55
CA SER A 100 14.11 8.67 4.14
C SER A 100 13.55 9.98 4.72
N ALA A 101 14.37 10.74 5.46
CA ALA A 101 13.99 12.06 5.95
C ALA A 101 13.58 13.03 4.82
N ALA A 102 14.20 12.94 3.63
CA ALA A 102 13.81 13.74 2.48
C ALA A 102 12.45 13.35 1.88
N VAL A 103 11.96 12.14 2.16
CA VAL A 103 10.65 11.63 1.72
C VAL A 103 9.57 12.07 2.70
N HIS A 104 9.69 11.73 3.98
CA HIS A 104 8.64 11.92 4.99
C HIS A 104 8.86 13.13 5.93
N GLY A 105 9.99 13.83 5.83
CA GLY A 105 10.26 15.06 6.58
C GLY A 105 10.55 14.88 8.08
N LEU A 106 10.61 13.66 8.60
CA LEU A 106 10.90 13.39 10.01
C LEU A 106 12.40 13.51 10.28
N THR A 107 12.73 14.14 11.41
CA THR A 107 14.09 14.38 11.88
C THR A 107 14.25 13.79 13.28
N ALA A 108 15.48 13.52 13.71
CA ALA A 108 15.74 13.00 15.05
C ALA A 108 15.22 13.96 16.13
N GLU A 109 15.32 15.27 15.89
CA GLU A 109 14.80 16.32 16.76
C GLU A 109 13.28 16.27 16.89
N ALA A 110 12.55 15.94 15.82
CA ALA A 110 11.10 15.81 15.85
C ALA A 110 10.62 14.61 16.70
N LEU A 111 11.46 13.59 16.88
CA LEU A 111 11.14 12.39 17.66
C LEU A 111 11.47 12.54 19.16
N VAL A 112 12.10 13.63 19.59
CA VAL A 112 12.48 13.82 20.99
C VAL A 112 11.24 13.81 21.89
N GLY A 113 11.25 12.90 22.86
CA GLY A 113 10.15 12.74 23.82
C GLY A 113 8.99 11.87 23.32
N ALA A 114 9.06 11.36 22.09
CA ALA A 114 8.14 10.33 21.61
C ALA A 114 8.36 9.02 22.39
N PRO A 115 7.32 8.17 22.50
CA PRO A 115 7.44 6.84 23.10
C PRO A 115 8.55 6.01 22.47
N LYS A 116 9.16 5.14 23.27
CA LYS A 116 10.13 4.16 22.78
C LYS A 116 9.41 3.00 22.10
N PRO A 117 10.08 2.25 21.19
CA PRO A 117 9.41 1.25 20.38
C PRO A 117 8.62 0.19 21.16
N PRO A 118 9.10 -0.39 22.29
CA PRO A 118 8.30 -1.39 23.01
C PRO A 118 6.90 -0.90 23.43
N GLU A 119 6.79 0.36 23.84
CA GLU A 119 5.53 0.97 24.25
C GLU A 119 4.62 1.25 23.04
N ALA A 120 5.15 1.93 22.03
CA ALA A 120 4.39 2.29 20.83
C ALA A 120 3.92 1.05 20.06
N ILE A 121 4.81 0.08 19.86
CA ILE A 121 4.52 -1.15 19.12
C ILE A 121 3.51 -2.02 19.88
N ALA A 122 3.57 -2.09 21.21
CA ALA A 122 2.54 -2.76 22.00
C ALA A 122 1.16 -2.12 21.82
N GLY A 123 1.08 -0.78 21.78
CA GLY A 123 -0.16 -0.05 21.49
C GLY A 123 -0.72 -0.35 20.09
N ILE A 124 0.15 -0.37 19.07
CA ILE A 124 -0.24 -0.67 17.68
C ILE A 124 -0.72 -2.12 17.56
N VAL A 125 0.00 -3.08 18.13
CA VAL A 125 -0.42 -4.50 18.11
C VAL A 125 -1.74 -4.70 18.82
N ALA A 126 -1.94 -4.09 19.99
CA ALA A 126 -3.20 -4.16 20.72
C ALA A 126 -4.36 -3.60 19.89
N TRP A 127 -4.13 -2.51 19.15
CA TRP A 127 -5.12 -1.96 18.23
C TRP A 127 -5.44 -2.91 17.07
N VAL A 128 -4.44 -3.53 16.45
CA VAL A 128 -4.66 -4.54 15.40
C VAL A 128 -5.43 -5.75 15.95
N GLN A 129 -5.13 -6.20 17.18
CA GLN A 129 -5.86 -7.28 17.84
C GLN A 129 -7.32 -6.92 18.11
N ASP A 130 -7.62 -5.67 18.53
CA ASP A 130 -9.00 -5.20 18.69
C ASP A 130 -9.78 -5.25 17.36
N LEU A 131 -9.16 -4.84 16.25
CA LEU A 131 -9.79 -4.95 14.93
C LEU A 131 -10.09 -6.40 14.56
N ILE A 132 -9.17 -7.33 14.85
CA ILE A 132 -9.35 -8.77 14.63
C ILE A 132 -10.56 -9.29 15.41
N ASP A 133 -10.66 -8.94 16.69
CA ASP A 133 -11.75 -9.41 17.55
C ASP A 133 -13.11 -8.82 17.21
N ARG A 134 -13.12 -7.65 16.56
CA ARG A 134 -14.32 -6.97 16.06
C ARG A 134 -14.62 -7.26 14.59
N GLU A 135 -13.81 -8.10 13.93
CA GLU A 135 -13.92 -8.45 12.51
C GLU A 135 -13.90 -7.23 11.56
N ILE A 136 -13.11 -6.21 11.89
CA ILE A 136 -12.94 -5.00 11.09
C ILE A 136 -11.85 -5.21 10.04
N GLY A 137 -12.12 -4.80 8.80
CA GLY A 137 -11.12 -4.85 7.73
C GLY A 137 -10.05 -3.79 7.92
N LEU A 138 -8.78 -4.19 7.87
CA LEU A 138 -7.63 -3.29 7.95
C LEU A 138 -7.13 -2.94 6.54
N VAL A 139 -7.30 -1.68 6.16
CA VAL A 139 -6.81 -1.13 4.89
C VAL A 139 -5.34 -0.73 5.05
N VAL A 140 -4.46 -1.29 4.22
CA VAL A 140 -3.04 -0.92 4.18
C VAL A 140 -2.58 -0.93 2.73
N TYR A 141 -1.99 0.16 2.26
CA TYR A 141 -1.53 0.24 0.88
C TYR A 141 -0.20 -0.48 0.71
N ASN A 142 -0.16 -1.56 -0.06
CA ASN A 142 0.99 -2.48 -0.12
C ASN A 142 1.28 -3.14 1.26
N ALA A 143 0.24 -3.77 1.80
CA ALA A 143 0.16 -4.33 3.15
C ALA A 143 1.32 -5.29 3.52
N ALA A 144 1.87 -5.99 2.53
CA ALA A 144 3.02 -6.87 2.71
C ALA A 144 4.22 -6.17 3.35
N TYR A 145 4.37 -4.86 3.17
CA TYR A 145 5.43 -4.08 3.81
C TYR A 145 5.11 -3.77 5.27
N ASP A 146 4.08 -2.94 5.54
CA ASP A 146 3.79 -2.42 6.88
C ASP A 146 3.44 -3.52 7.89
N LEU A 147 2.69 -4.55 7.49
CA LEU A 147 2.36 -5.64 8.40
C LEU A 147 3.61 -6.47 8.73
N THR A 148 4.53 -6.61 7.78
CA THR A 148 5.81 -7.27 8.02
C THR A 148 6.74 -6.41 8.89
N MET A 149 6.74 -5.08 8.70
CA MET A 149 7.40 -4.11 9.59
C MET A 149 6.89 -4.27 11.02
N LEU A 150 5.56 -4.28 11.23
CA LEU A 150 4.96 -4.42 12.55
C LEU A 150 5.32 -5.75 13.21
N ARG A 151 5.27 -6.85 12.45
CA ARG A 151 5.66 -8.17 12.94
C ARG A 151 7.13 -8.18 13.40
N ALA A 152 8.02 -7.63 12.58
CA ALA A 152 9.45 -7.58 12.86
C ALA A 152 9.79 -6.67 14.06
N GLU A 153 9.13 -5.51 14.18
CA GLU A 153 9.26 -4.64 15.36
C GLU A 153 8.76 -5.35 16.63
N ALA A 154 7.58 -5.98 16.58
CA ALA A 154 7.04 -6.69 17.73
C ALA A 154 7.95 -7.84 18.18
N GLU A 155 8.49 -8.62 17.23
CA GLU A 155 9.47 -9.67 17.53
C GLU A 155 10.76 -9.09 18.14
N ARG A 156 11.29 -8.01 17.56
CA ARG A 156 12.53 -7.35 18.02
C ARG A 156 12.44 -6.87 19.46
N TRP A 157 11.25 -6.45 19.90
CA TRP A 157 11.01 -5.92 21.25
C TRP A 157 10.34 -6.92 22.19
N GLY A 158 10.13 -8.16 21.77
CA GLY A 158 9.47 -9.19 22.59
C GLY A 158 8.01 -8.87 22.91
N VAL A 159 7.34 -8.09 22.06
CA VAL A 159 5.91 -7.78 22.14
C VAL A 159 5.12 -8.96 21.57
N GLU A 160 4.06 -9.37 22.26
CA GLU A 160 3.17 -10.44 21.80
C GLU A 160 2.57 -10.08 20.43
N GLN A 161 2.46 -11.06 19.54
CA GLN A 161 1.96 -10.86 18.17
C GLN A 161 0.42 -10.91 18.16
N PRO A 162 -0.27 -10.14 17.30
CA PRO A 162 -1.70 -10.31 17.11
C PRO A 162 -1.97 -11.63 16.37
N ASP A 163 -3.24 -12.08 16.36
CA ASP A 163 -3.65 -13.26 15.58
C ASP A 163 -3.71 -12.94 14.08
N TRP A 164 -2.53 -12.91 13.45
CA TRP A 164 -2.34 -12.65 12.04
C TRP A 164 -3.19 -13.52 11.11
N ASN A 165 -3.58 -14.73 11.53
CA ASN A 165 -4.38 -15.64 10.71
C ASN A 165 -5.84 -15.21 10.60
N ARG A 166 -6.35 -14.45 11.59
CA ARG A 166 -7.70 -13.90 11.62
C ARG A 166 -7.79 -12.49 11.05
N LEU A 167 -6.66 -11.82 10.82
CA LEU A 167 -6.63 -10.47 10.27
C LEU A 167 -7.22 -10.42 8.85
N LEU A 168 -8.21 -9.54 8.67
CA LEU A 168 -8.82 -9.24 7.38
C LEU A 168 -8.16 -7.99 6.80
N VAL A 169 -7.43 -8.14 5.69
CA VAL A 169 -6.68 -7.07 5.05
C VAL A 169 -7.35 -6.63 3.75
N VAL A 170 -7.42 -5.33 3.53
CA VAL A 170 -7.81 -4.71 2.26
C VAL A 170 -6.60 -3.94 1.74
N ASP A 171 -6.03 -4.38 0.63
CA ASP A 171 -4.83 -3.80 0.05
C ASP A 171 -5.16 -3.17 -1.31
N PRO A 172 -5.42 -1.85 -1.36
CA PRO A 172 -5.82 -1.18 -2.59
C PRO A 172 -4.79 -1.30 -3.71
N PHE A 173 -3.51 -1.47 -3.38
CA PHE A 173 -2.45 -1.71 -4.36
C PHE A 173 -2.64 -3.05 -5.07
N VAL A 174 -2.90 -4.12 -4.30
CA VAL A 174 -3.11 -5.47 -4.83
C VAL A 174 -4.44 -5.55 -5.59
N ILE A 175 -5.51 -4.98 -5.05
CA ILE A 175 -6.82 -5.02 -5.68
C ILE A 175 -6.78 -4.28 -7.01
N ASP A 176 -6.24 -3.07 -7.03
CA ASP A 176 -6.15 -2.33 -8.29
C ASP A 176 -5.25 -3.04 -9.30
N TRP A 177 -4.10 -3.58 -8.88
CA TRP A 177 -3.26 -4.36 -9.79
C TRP A 177 -4.02 -5.57 -10.33
N GLY A 178 -4.83 -6.25 -9.52
CA GLY A 178 -5.67 -7.37 -9.96
C GLY A 178 -6.68 -6.96 -11.05
N ILE A 179 -7.26 -5.76 -10.95
CA ILE A 179 -8.19 -5.22 -11.95
C ILE A 179 -7.45 -4.80 -13.22
N GLN A 180 -6.34 -4.08 -13.07
CA GLN A 180 -5.67 -3.37 -14.17
C GLN A 180 -4.51 -4.16 -14.79
N ARG A 181 -4.06 -5.24 -14.15
CA ARG A 181 -2.90 -6.07 -14.53
C ARG A 181 -1.62 -5.26 -14.78
N GLY A 182 -1.45 -4.14 -14.08
CA GLY A 182 -0.31 -3.22 -14.26
C GLY A 182 -0.34 -2.39 -15.55
N GLU A 183 -1.41 -2.45 -16.34
CA GLU A 183 -1.49 -1.78 -17.65
C GLU A 183 -1.66 -0.25 -17.54
N LEU A 184 -1.94 0.31 -16.37
CA LEU A 184 -2.02 1.78 -16.17
C LEU A 184 -0.68 2.41 -15.74
N GLY A 185 0.39 1.62 -15.77
CA GLY A 185 1.74 2.02 -15.37
C GLY A 185 1.99 1.90 -13.87
N PRO A 186 2.84 2.76 -13.27
CA PRO A 186 3.16 2.67 -11.85
C PRO A 186 1.91 2.79 -10.98
N ARG A 187 1.91 2.03 -9.89
CA ARG A 187 0.82 1.97 -8.92
C ARG A 187 1.29 2.45 -7.53
N ARG A 188 2.06 3.55 -7.47
CA ARG A 188 2.32 4.21 -6.17
C ARG A 188 1.01 4.81 -5.67
N LEU A 189 0.86 5.01 -4.36
CA LEU A 189 -0.36 5.56 -3.77
C LEU A 189 -0.84 6.83 -4.51
N THR A 190 0.07 7.77 -4.77
CA THR A 190 -0.19 8.99 -5.55
C THR A 190 -0.71 8.74 -6.97
N ASP A 191 -0.21 7.71 -7.67
CA ASP A 191 -0.67 7.37 -9.01
C ASP A 191 -2.10 6.81 -8.99
N VAL A 192 -2.46 6.07 -7.94
CA VAL A 192 -3.77 5.42 -7.78
C VAL A 192 -4.81 6.39 -7.24
N ALA A 193 -4.44 7.23 -6.27
CA ALA A 193 -5.25 8.33 -5.79
C ALA A 193 -5.67 9.23 -6.96
N ALA A 194 -4.72 9.64 -7.80
CA ALA A 194 -5.00 10.46 -8.98
C ALA A 194 -5.91 9.75 -10.00
N TYR A 195 -5.83 8.42 -10.13
CA TYR A 195 -6.69 7.66 -11.04
C TYR A 195 -8.14 7.60 -10.55
N TYR A 196 -8.36 7.39 -9.25
CA TYR A 196 -9.70 7.34 -8.66
C TYR A 196 -10.27 8.71 -8.26
N GLY A 197 -9.47 9.77 -8.35
CA GLY A 197 -9.88 11.13 -7.96
C GLY A 197 -9.89 11.35 -6.46
N VAL A 198 -9.08 10.59 -5.71
CA VAL A 198 -8.86 10.76 -4.27
C VAL A 198 -7.82 11.85 -4.05
N ALA A 199 -8.11 12.78 -3.14
CA ALA A 199 -7.19 13.85 -2.79
C ALA A 199 -6.02 13.31 -1.96
N LEU A 200 -4.81 13.80 -2.25
CA LEU A 200 -3.59 13.47 -1.52
C LEU A 200 -2.64 14.66 -1.55
N ASP A 201 -2.82 15.57 -0.59
CA ASP A 201 -2.13 16.86 -0.57
C ASP A 201 -0.77 16.81 0.15
N ASN A 202 -0.56 15.84 1.03
CA ASN A 202 0.65 15.66 1.83
C ASN A 202 1.11 14.19 1.79
N ALA A 203 1.49 13.71 0.61
CA ALA A 203 2.04 12.36 0.48
C ALA A 203 3.31 12.20 1.34
N HIS A 204 3.53 11.00 1.89
CA HIS A 204 4.59 10.73 2.87
C HIS A 204 4.35 11.37 4.25
N ASP A 205 3.07 11.49 4.60
CA ASP A 205 2.59 11.63 5.96
C ASP A 205 1.65 10.46 6.24
N ALA A 206 1.95 9.70 7.28
CA ALA A 206 1.21 8.47 7.59
C ALA A 206 -0.31 8.70 7.69
N SER A 207 -0.77 9.84 8.21
CA SER A 207 -2.20 10.09 8.37
C SER A 207 -2.89 10.41 7.04
N ALA A 208 -2.22 11.16 6.17
CA ALA A 208 -2.69 11.44 4.82
C ALA A 208 -2.69 10.17 3.96
N ASP A 209 -1.64 9.37 4.05
CA ASP A 209 -1.47 8.15 3.25
C ASP A 209 -2.43 7.05 3.70
N ALA A 210 -2.63 6.82 5.01
CA ALA A 210 -3.64 5.89 5.54
C ALA A 210 -5.05 6.28 5.10
N ARG A 211 -5.39 7.58 5.15
CA ARG A 211 -6.71 8.07 4.72
C ARG A 211 -6.91 7.88 3.22
N ALA A 212 -5.93 8.25 2.41
CA ALA A 212 -6.00 8.05 0.97
C ALA A 212 -6.11 6.56 0.60
N ALA A 213 -5.41 5.68 1.31
CA ALA A 213 -5.53 4.23 1.12
C ALA A 213 -6.97 3.75 1.36
N ARG A 214 -7.61 4.18 2.46
CA ARG A 214 -9.02 3.86 2.76
C ARG A 214 -9.96 4.42 1.69
N ASP A 215 -9.81 5.69 1.33
CA ASP A 215 -10.66 6.32 0.34
C ASP A 215 -10.52 5.65 -1.05
N ILE A 216 -9.31 5.19 -1.41
CA ILE A 216 -9.11 4.37 -2.63
C ILE A 216 -9.82 3.02 -2.51
N ALA A 217 -9.74 2.34 -1.36
CA ALA A 217 -10.47 1.09 -1.15
C ALA A 217 -11.97 1.28 -1.38
N ASP A 218 -12.54 2.34 -0.82
CA ASP A 218 -13.94 2.71 -1.00
C ASP A 218 -14.27 3.00 -2.47
N GLU A 219 -13.43 3.77 -3.18
CA GLU A 219 -13.60 4.03 -4.62
C GLU A 219 -13.57 2.75 -5.45
N ILE A 220 -12.64 1.83 -5.16
CA ILE A 220 -12.57 0.54 -5.86
C ILE A 220 -13.85 -0.25 -5.60
N GLY A 221 -14.27 -0.33 -4.33
CA GLY A 221 -15.48 -1.00 -3.90
C GLY A 221 -16.70 -0.50 -4.65
N MET A 222 -16.98 0.80 -4.59
CA MET A 222 -18.15 1.44 -5.21
C MET A 222 -18.16 1.34 -6.74
N ARG A 223 -17.01 1.21 -7.40
CA ARG A 223 -16.92 1.29 -8.87
C ARG A 223 -16.84 -0.07 -9.54
N HIS A 224 -16.50 -1.12 -8.80
CA HIS A 224 -16.28 -2.45 -9.34
C HIS A 224 -17.15 -3.51 -8.65
N PRO A 225 -18.43 -3.67 -9.02
CA PRO A 225 -19.36 -4.60 -8.35
C PRO A 225 -18.85 -6.04 -8.27
N ALA A 226 -18.21 -6.54 -9.33
CA ALA A 226 -17.66 -7.88 -9.36
C ALA A 226 -16.46 -8.07 -8.40
N VAL A 227 -15.67 -7.01 -8.19
CA VAL A 227 -14.54 -7.00 -7.24
C VAL A 227 -15.04 -6.86 -5.81
N ALA A 228 -16.08 -6.05 -5.61
CA ALA A 228 -16.76 -5.81 -4.35
C ALA A 228 -17.50 -7.04 -3.81
N ALA A 229 -18.02 -7.90 -4.70
CA ALA A 229 -18.90 -9.00 -4.33
C ALA A 229 -18.30 -9.96 -3.28
N GLY A 230 -19.11 -10.34 -2.29
CA GLY A 230 -18.72 -11.24 -1.20
C GLY A 230 -18.25 -10.51 0.05
N THR A 231 -17.64 -11.26 0.95
CA THR A 231 -17.13 -10.82 2.25
C THR A 231 -15.68 -10.34 2.17
N LEU A 232 -15.16 -9.76 3.26
CA LEU A 232 -13.73 -9.48 3.40
C LEU A 232 -12.87 -10.76 3.30
N ALA A 233 -13.37 -11.90 3.80
CA ALA A 233 -12.67 -13.18 3.67
C ALA A 233 -12.58 -13.65 2.20
N ASP A 234 -13.65 -13.44 1.41
CA ASP A 234 -13.61 -13.71 -0.04
C ASP A 234 -12.61 -12.79 -0.75
N LEU A 235 -12.54 -11.52 -0.33
CA LEU A 235 -11.56 -10.57 -0.84
C LEU A 235 -10.12 -11.00 -0.50
N MET A 236 -9.85 -11.49 0.72
CA MET A 236 -8.53 -12.02 1.12
C MET A 236 -8.04 -13.11 0.15
N ILE A 237 -8.93 -14.03 -0.23
CA ILE A 237 -8.60 -15.12 -1.18
C ILE A 237 -8.23 -14.55 -2.55
N ARG A 238 -9.02 -13.59 -3.06
CA ARG A 238 -8.73 -12.94 -4.35
C ARG A 238 -7.43 -12.17 -4.34
N GLN A 239 -7.15 -11.41 -3.27
CA GLN A 239 -5.91 -10.65 -3.12
C GLN A 239 -4.68 -11.54 -3.08
N ARG A 240 -4.72 -12.71 -2.40
CA ARG A 240 -3.63 -13.68 -2.45
C ARG A 240 -3.34 -14.13 -3.89
N SER A 241 -4.38 -14.43 -4.67
CA SER A 241 -4.21 -14.79 -6.08
C SER A 241 -3.64 -13.65 -6.92
N TRP A 242 -4.16 -12.42 -6.76
CA TRP A 242 -3.66 -11.25 -7.50
C TRP A 242 -2.23 -10.89 -7.13
N PHE A 243 -1.86 -11.00 -5.85
CA PHE A 243 -0.50 -10.77 -5.41
C PHE A 243 0.46 -11.83 -5.98
N ALA A 244 0.08 -13.11 -5.94
CA ALA A 244 0.88 -14.19 -6.53
C ALA A 244 1.12 -13.97 -8.03
N ASP A 245 0.06 -13.64 -8.78
CA ASP A 245 0.16 -13.29 -10.20
C ASP A 245 1.11 -12.11 -10.45
N ARG A 246 1.01 -11.07 -9.61
CA ARG A 246 1.89 -9.89 -9.68
C ARG A 246 3.35 -10.28 -9.42
N ALA A 247 3.59 -11.07 -8.38
CA ALA A 247 4.92 -11.54 -8.02
C ALA A 247 5.52 -12.37 -9.15
N ASP A 248 4.74 -13.23 -9.81
CA ASP A 248 5.19 -14.00 -10.97
C ASP A 248 5.52 -13.12 -12.18
N ASP A 249 4.68 -12.14 -12.49
CA ASP A 249 4.93 -11.16 -13.56
C ASP A 249 6.21 -10.35 -13.28
N TRP A 250 6.42 -9.91 -12.03
CA TRP A 250 7.66 -9.26 -11.59
C TRP A 250 8.85 -10.22 -11.70
N ASN A 251 8.74 -11.44 -11.20
CA ASN A 251 9.82 -12.43 -11.19
C ASN A 251 10.27 -12.81 -12.59
N ALA A 252 9.34 -12.88 -13.55
CA ALA A 252 9.68 -13.08 -14.96
C ALA A 252 10.52 -11.93 -15.52
N TYR A 253 10.26 -10.69 -15.12
CA TYR A 253 11.12 -9.54 -15.43
C TYR A 253 12.44 -9.57 -14.65
N ALA A 254 12.40 -9.73 -13.34
CA ALA A 254 13.54 -9.68 -12.44
C ALA A 254 14.63 -10.69 -12.83
N ARG A 255 14.27 -11.92 -13.21
CA ARG A 255 15.20 -12.94 -13.72
C ARG A 255 15.97 -12.49 -14.96
N ARG A 256 15.35 -11.70 -15.85
CA ARG A 256 15.98 -11.19 -17.08
C ARG A 256 16.98 -10.07 -16.81
N VAL A 257 16.78 -9.31 -15.73
CA VAL A 257 17.58 -8.11 -15.40
C VAL A 257 18.43 -8.26 -14.14
N GLY A 258 18.50 -9.46 -13.57
CA GLY A 258 19.31 -9.75 -12.37
C GLY A 258 18.83 -9.02 -11.11
N ARG A 259 17.51 -8.95 -10.89
CA ARG A 259 16.90 -8.34 -9.69
C ARG A 259 16.38 -9.41 -8.73
N THR A 260 16.19 -9.01 -7.47
CA THR A 260 15.60 -9.84 -6.41
C THR A 260 14.19 -10.28 -6.81
N LEU A 261 13.85 -11.50 -6.41
CA LEU A 261 12.54 -12.11 -6.66
C LEU A 261 11.59 -11.84 -5.48
N ASP A 262 10.33 -11.60 -5.80
CA ASP A 262 9.24 -11.53 -4.82
C ASP A 262 8.78 -12.96 -4.50
N ASP A 263 8.40 -13.23 -3.25
CA ASP A 263 7.72 -14.48 -2.87
C ASP A 263 6.23 -14.37 -3.24
N PRO A 264 5.68 -15.22 -4.13
CA PRO A 264 4.25 -15.22 -4.46
C PRO A 264 3.33 -15.46 -3.26
N ALA A 265 3.82 -16.05 -2.17
CA ALA A 265 3.08 -16.25 -0.92
C ALA A 265 3.32 -15.13 0.11
N GLY A 266 4.09 -14.08 -0.23
CA GLY A 266 4.53 -13.04 0.68
C GLY A 266 3.48 -12.00 1.09
N TRP A 267 2.19 -12.25 0.83
CA TRP A 267 1.09 -11.35 1.20
C TRP A 267 0.06 -12.06 2.09
N PRO A 268 -0.49 -11.38 3.13
CA PRO A 268 -0.24 -9.98 3.51
C PRO A 268 0.98 -9.81 4.41
N LEU A 269 1.69 -10.90 4.72
CA LEU A 269 2.86 -10.91 5.60
C LEU A 269 3.98 -11.68 4.90
N ALA A 270 5.02 -10.99 4.49
CA ALA A 270 6.19 -11.60 3.87
C ALA A 270 6.96 -12.43 4.91
N ALA A 271 7.76 -13.41 4.50
CA ALA A 271 8.73 -14.02 5.41
C ALA A 271 9.88 -13.02 5.68
N VAL A 272 10.24 -12.81 6.95
CA VAL A 272 11.45 -12.06 7.31
C VAL A 272 12.53 -13.09 7.60
N ALA A 273 13.66 -13.01 6.90
CA ALA A 273 14.79 -13.87 7.23
C ALA A 273 15.25 -13.53 8.65
N ALA A 274 15.34 -14.53 9.53
CA ALA A 274 15.86 -14.32 10.87
C ALA A 274 17.25 -13.68 10.79
N PRO A 275 17.59 -12.69 11.64
CA PRO A 275 18.93 -12.12 11.67
C PRO A 275 19.92 -13.25 11.91
N ALA A 276 21.01 -13.28 11.14
CA ALA A 276 22.11 -14.19 11.40
C ALA A 276 22.56 -13.93 12.83
N VAL A 277 22.42 -14.94 13.69
CA VAL A 277 22.90 -14.87 15.08
C VAL A 277 24.39 -14.58 15.00
N MET A 278 24.79 -13.37 15.36
CA MET A 278 26.21 -13.07 15.56
C MET A 278 26.66 -13.88 16.77
N ALA A 279 27.44 -14.93 16.49
CA ALA A 279 28.11 -15.75 17.49
C ALA A 279 29.23 -14.98 18.20
#